data_AF-A0A844Y961-F1
#
_entry.id   AF-A0A844Y961-F1
#
_cell.length_a   1.000
_cell.length_b   1.000
_cell.length_c   1.000
_cell.angle_alpha   90.00
_cell.angle_beta   90.00
_cell.angle_gamma   90.00
#
_symmetry.space_group_name_H-M   'P 1'
#
loop_
_entity.id
_entity.type
_entity.pdbx_description
1 polymer ?
#
loop_
_entity_poly.entity_id
_entity_poly.type
_entity_poly.pdbx_seq_one_letter_code
_entity_poly.pdbx_strand_id
1 'polypeptide(L)'
;MSSAILLAACSSGPVQEQADAGAVPIECAVGPGSELAPDCLVEANGEALVIRHPDGSFRRLIRDGDSLSSADGAGEPVMAREGETVEFTVDGDRYRWRAGQLDGR
;
A
#
# COMPACT_ATOMS: atom_id res chain seq x y z
N MET A 1 -41.37 -10.94 -11.55
CA MET A 1 -40.16 -11.10 -12.39
C MET A 1 -38.97 -10.84 -11.48
N SER A 2 -38.32 -11.89 -10.99
CA SER A 2 -37.18 -11.77 -10.07
C SER A 2 -35.91 -11.70 -10.89
N SER A 3 -35.33 -10.50 -10.96
CA SER A 3 -34.03 -10.28 -11.59
C SER A 3 -32.95 -10.64 -10.58
N ALA A 4 -32.21 -11.72 -10.83
CA ALA A 4 -30.97 -12.03 -10.15
C ALA A 4 -29.84 -11.21 -10.78
N ILE A 5 -29.21 -10.34 -10.01
CA ILE A 5 -28.01 -9.61 -10.41
C ILE A 5 -26.81 -10.48 -10.01
N LEU A 6 -26.18 -11.11 -11.00
CA LEU A 6 -24.89 -11.77 -10.84
C LEU A 6 -23.80 -10.71 -11.02
N LEU A 7 -23.20 -10.22 -9.93
CA LEU A 7 -21.96 -9.44 -10.01
C LEU A 7 -20.80 -10.41 -10.23
N ALA A 8 -20.34 -10.51 -11.48
CA ALA A 8 -19.01 -11.01 -11.80
C ALA A 8 -17.98 -9.98 -11.32
N ALA A 9 -17.53 -10.09 -10.08
CA ALA A 9 -16.34 -9.39 -9.59
C ALA A 9 -15.10 -10.11 -10.15
N CYS A 10 -14.69 -9.73 -11.37
CA CYS A 10 -13.33 -10.03 -11.81
C CYS A 10 -12.38 -9.28 -10.88
N SER A 11 -11.53 -10.04 -10.18
CA SER A 11 -10.56 -9.56 -9.19
C SER A 11 -9.48 -8.70 -9.85
N SER A 12 -9.80 -7.44 -10.08
CA SER A 12 -8.84 -6.35 -10.12
C SER A 12 -9.17 -5.53 -8.87
N GLY A 13 -8.21 -5.28 -8.00
CA GLY A 13 -8.41 -4.45 -6.81
C GLY A 13 -9.10 -3.12 -7.15
N PRO A 14 -9.63 -2.40 -6.15
CA PRO A 14 -10.40 -1.19 -6.37
C PRO A 14 -9.64 -0.22 -7.30
N VAL A 15 -10.32 0.26 -8.34
CA VAL A 15 -9.76 1.26 -9.25
C VAL A 15 -9.56 2.55 -8.45
N GLN A 16 -8.30 2.85 -8.18
CA GLN A 16 -7.86 4.00 -7.41
C GLN A 16 -7.52 5.15 -8.36
N GLU A 17 -8.55 5.87 -8.82
CA GLU A 17 -8.42 6.97 -9.79
C GLU A 17 -7.49 8.10 -9.32
N GLN A 18 -7.28 8.21 -8.00
CA GLN A 18 -6.35 9.14 -7.37
C GLN A 18 -4.86 8.77 -7.53
N ALA A 19 -4.54 7.57 -8.01
CA ALA A 19 -3.18 7.10 -8.12
C ALA A 19 -2.54 7.50 -9.46
N ASP A 20 -1.25 7.83 -9.42
CA ASP A 20 -0.50 8.12 -10.64
C ASP A 20 -0.42 6.90 -11.56
N ALA A 21 -0.33 7.15 -12.88
CA ALA A 21 -0.29 6.12 -13.94
C ALA A 21 0.90 5.13 -13.88
N GLY A 22 1.81 5.29 -12.92
CA GLY A 22 2.92 4.36 -12.68
C GLY A 22 3.06 3.96 -11.21
N ALA A 23 1.97 4.05 -10.43
CA ALA A 23 1.94 3.56 -9.09
C ALA A 23 2.01 2.01 -9.08
N VAL A 24 2.73 1.47 -8.09
CA VAL A 24 3.01 0.03 -7.99
C VAL A 24 2.09 -0.60 -6.94
N PRO A 25 1.36 -1.68 -7.27
CA PRO A 25 0.52 -2.36 -6.30
C PRO A 25 1.37 -3.02 -5.21
N ILE A 26 0.95 -2.91 -3.97
CA ILE A 26 1.55 -3.57 -2.80
C ILE A 26 0.47 -4.21 -1.94
N GLU A 27 0.89 -5.15 -1.12
CA GLU A 27 0.04 -5.73 -0.08
C GLU A 27 -0.13 -4.74 1.07
N CYS A 28 -1.37 -4.51 1.50
CA CYS A 28 -1.68 -3.70 2.67
C CYS A 28 -2.91 -4.21 3.41
N ALA A 29 -2.96 -3.89 4.71
CA ALA A 29 -4.12 -4.05 5.56
C ALA A 29 -4.36 -2.69 6.24
N VAL A 30 -5.38 -1.97 5.78
CA VAL A 30 -5.69 -0.62 6.27
C VAL A 30 -6.68 -0.75 7.44
N GLY A 31 -6.26 -0.29 8.61
CA GLY A 31 -6.98 -0.40 9.87
C GLY A 31 -6.75 -1.70 10.65
N PRO A 32 -6.95 -1.68 11.98
CA PRO A 32 -6.73 -2.84 12.83
C PRO A 32 -7.64 -4.02 12.46
N GLY A 33 -7.04 -5.20 12.29
CA GLY A 33 -7.78 -6.45 12.01
C GLY A 33 -8.14 -6.66 10.55
N SER A 34 -7.77 -5.75 9.65
CA SER A 34 -7.91 -5.94 8.20
C SER A 34 -6.98 -7.04 7.69
N GLU A 35 -7.41 -7.72 6.63
CA GLU A 35 -6.60 -8.72 5.93
C GLU A 35 -5.60 -8.04 5.01
N LEU A 36 -4.43 -8.68 4.84
CA LEU A 36 -3.41 -8.20 3.92
C LEU A 36 -3.80 -8.59 2.49
N ALA A 37 -3.95 -7.60 1.61
CA ALA A 37 -4.34 -7.80 0.22
C ALA A 37 -3.62 -6.80 -0.71
N PRO A 38 -3.40 -7.11 -2.01
CA PRO A 38 -2.68 -6.26 -2.96
C PRO A 38 -3.50 -5.06 -3.45
N ASP A 39 -4.07 -4.31 -2.50
CA ASP A 39 -5.07 -3.27 -2.75
C ASP A 39 -4.54 -1.85 -2.57
N CYS A 40 -3.29 -1.66 -2.13
CA CYS A 40 -2.69 -0.32 -2.05
C CYS A 40 -1.79 -0.06 -3.26
N LEU A 41 -1.66 1.21 -3.65
CA LEU A 41 -0.78 1.63 -4.74
C LEU A 41 0.30 2.57 -4.22
N VAL A 42 1.56 2.37 -4.63
CA VAL A 42 2.68 3.20 -4.20
C VAL A 42 3.19 4.06 -5.34
N GLU A 43 3.20 5.37 -5.11
CA GLU A 43 3.86 6.37 -5.95
C GLU A 43 5.23 6.65 -5.35
N ALA A 44 6.30 6.47 -6.14
CA ALA A 44 7.66 6.72 -5.71
C ALA A 44 8.28 7.89 -6.49
N ASN A 45 8.91 8.82 -5.77
CA ASN A 45 9.69 9.92 -6.33
C ASN A 45 10.95 10.13 -5.50
N GLY A 46 12.05 9.51 -5.94
CA GLY A 46 13.28 9.42 -5.14
C GLY A 46 13.02 8.70 -3.83
N GLU A 47 13.34 9.35 -2.72
CA GLU A 47 13.12 8.83 -1.37
C GLU A 47 11.66 9.02 -0.88
N ALA A 48 10.89 9.88 -1.53
CA ALA A 48 9.51 10.15 -1.15
C ALA A 48 8.57 9.06 -1.70
N LEU A 49 7.77 8.48 -0.81
CA LEU A 49 6.75 7.48 -1.13
C LEU A 49 5.37 7.98 -0.73
N VAL A 50 4.37 7.77 -1.58
CA VAL A 50 2.95 7.93 -1.25
C VAL A 50 2.25 6.61 -1.43
N ILE A 51 1.66 6.07 -0.36
CA ILE A 51 0.82 4.87 -0.42
C ILE A 51 -0.64 5.34 -0.51
N ARG A 52 -1.31 5.03 -1.61
CA ARG A 52 -2.75 5.23 -1.81
C ARG A 52 -3.49 4.05 -1.22
N HIS A 53 -4.48 4.34 -0.38
CA HIS A 53 -5.38 3.34 0.17
C HIS A 53 -6.65 3.24 -0.67
N PRO A 54 -7.30 2.07 -0.68
CA PRO A 54 -8.56 1.86 -1.41
C PRO A 54 -9.71 2.73 -0.88
N ASP A 55 -9.64 3.17 0.37
CA ASP A 55 -10.64 4.07 0.99
C ASP A 55 -10.43 5.56 0.65
N GLY A 56 -9.43 5.87 -0.19
CA GLY A 56 -9.09 7.24 -0.60
C GLY A 56 -8.17 7.99 0.38
N SER A 57 -7.86 7.41 1.54
CA SER A 57 -6.80 7.92 2.41
C SER A 57 -5.41 7.61 1.81
N PHE A 58 -4.36 8.15 2.43
CA PHE A 58 -3.00 7.92 1.97
C PHE A 58 -1.99 8.00 3.10
N ARG A 59 -0.81 7.41 2.87
CA ARG A 59 0.37 7.57 3.72
C ARG A 59 1.49 8.26 2.97
N ARG A 60 2.26 9.11 3.65
CA ARG A 60 3.52 9.66 3.12
C ARG A 60 4.68 9.17 3.93
N LEU A 61 5.68 8.64 3.26
CA LEU A 61 6.89 8.11 3.89
C LEU A 61 8.14 8.69 3.20
N ILE A 62 9.24 8.79 3.94
CA ILE A 62 10.57 8.98 3.38
C ILE A 62 11.37 7.69 3.60
N ARG A 63 11.97 7.19 2.53
CA ARG A 63 12.90 6.05 2.55
C ARG A 63 14.31 6.54 2.80
N ASP A 64 14.99 5.92 3.76
CA ASP A 64 16.42 6.08 4.00
C ASP A 64 17.07 4.69 4.10
N GLY A 65 17.66 4.25 2.98
CA GLY A 65 18.13 2.88 2.82
C GLY A 65 17.01 1.86 3.03
N ASP A 66 17.15 1.03 4.08
CA ASP A 66 16.17 0.01 4.48
C ASP A 66 15.15 0.51 5.51
N SER A 67 15.24 1.78 5.92
CA SER A 67 14.34 2.38 6.91
C SER A 67 13.28 3.26 6.25
N LEU A 68 12.16 3.42 6.95
CA LEU A 68 11.06 4.29 6.56
C LEU A 68 10.72 5.22 7.72
N SER A 69 10.45 6.48 7.41
CA SER A 69 9.95 7.47 8.37
C SER A 69 8.68 8.13 7.86
N SER A 70 7.79 8.51 8.76
CA SER A 70 6.53 9.16 8.38
C SER A 70 6.71 10.63 8.00
N ALA A 71 6.07 11.04 6.90
CA ALA A 71 6.07 12.41 6.37
C ALA A 71 4.65 13.03 6.29
N ASP A 72 3.67 12.36 6.91
CA ASP A 72 2.27 12.75 7.00
C ASP A 72 1.84 13.11 8.43
N GLY A 73 2.76 13.06 9.41
CA GLY A 73 2.48 13.29 10.83
C GLY A 73 1.91 12.07 11.56
N ALA A 74 1.86 10.90 10.91
CA ALA A 74 1.55 9.63 11.56
C ALA A 74 2.68 9.15 12.48
N GLY A 75 2.43 8.07 13.22
CA GLY A 75 3.43 7.40 14.05
C GLY A 75 4.64 6.90 13.26
N GLU A 76 5.72 6.58 13.97
CA GLU A 76 6.94 6.07 13.32
C GLU A 76 6.73 4.63 12.81
N PRO A 77 7.14 4.31 11.57
CA PRO A 77 7.09 2.96 11.06
C PRO A 77 7.89 1.96 11.90
N VAL A 78 7.22 0.87 12.27
CA VAL A 78 7.86 -0.28 12.91
C VAL A 78 8.14 -1.33 11.85
N MET A 79 9.41 -1.42 11.45
CA MET A 79 9.86 -2.39 10.45
C MET A 79 9.87 -3.81 11.04
N ALA A 80 9.28 -4.75 10.31
CA ALA A 80 9.49 -6.18 10.48
C ALA A 80 10.61 -6.62 9.53
N ARG A 81 11.69 -7.18 10.08
CA ARG A 81 12.81 -7.67 9.26
C ARG A 81 12.48 -9.07 8.74
N GLU A 82 12.32 -9.19 7.42
CA GLU A 82 12.07 -10.47 6.78
C GLU A 82 12.76 -10.59 5.41
N GLY A 83 14.08 -10.81 5.39
CA GLY A 83 14.81 -11.18 4.17
C GLY A 83 14.57 -10.24 2.97
N GLU A 84 14.00 -10.79 1.89
CA GLU A 84 13.68 -10.08 0.63
C GLU A 84 12.32 -9.37 0.66
N THR A 85 11.71 -9.24 1.84
CA THR A 85 10.41 -8.61 2.07
C THR A 85 10.59 -7.38 2.93
N VAL A 86 10.03 -6.27 2.47
CA VAL A 86 9.79 -5.09 3.30
C VAL A 86 8.41 -5.25 3.90
N GLU A 87 8.34 -5.42 5.22
CA GLU A 87 7.09 -5.38 5.97
C GLU A 87 7.22 -4.38 7.11
N PHE A 88 6.17 -3.61 7.34
CA PHE A 88 6.13 -2.66 8.46
C PHE A 88 4.70 -2.33 8.84
N THR A 89 4.57 -1.74 10.03
CA THR A 89 3.30 -1.25 10.55
C THR A 89 3.38 0.21 10.92
N VAL A 90 2.28 0.94 10.76
CA VAL A 90 2.15 2.31 11.27
C VAL A 90 0.72 2.54 11.74
N ASP A 91 0.53 2.95 12.99
CA ASP A 91 -0.79 3.28 13.58
C ASP A 91 -1.87 2.20 13.39
N GLY A 92 -1.47 0.93 13.31
CA GLY A 92 -2.37 -0.22 13.14
C GLY A 92 -2.53 -0.70 11.71
N ASP A 93 -2.07 0.08 10.71
CA ASP A 93 -1.98 -0.38 9.33
C ASP A 93 -0.76 -1.28 9.14
N ARG A 94 -0.84 -2.20 8.17
CA ARG A 94 0.26 -3.09 7.79
C ARG A 94 0.52 -3.01 6.30
N TYR A 95 1.79 -3.05 5.92
CA TYR A 95 2.22 -2.95 4.53
C TYR A 95 3.27 -4.00 4.22
N ARG A 96 3.26 -4.52 3.00
CA ARG A 96 4.23 -5.50 2.53
C ARG A 96 4.54 -5.36 1.04
N TRP A 97 5.81 -5.45 0.68
CA TRP A 97 6.26 -5.62 -0.70
C TRP A 97 7.61 -6.32 -0.78
N ARG A 98 8.00 -6.77 -1.98
CA ARG A 98 9.33 -7.37 -2.21
C ARG A 98 10.41 -6.30 -2.35
N ALA A 99 11.60 -6.57 -1.85
CA ALA A 99 12.77 -5.74 -2.15
C ALA A 99 12.92 -5.57 -3.68
N GLY A 100 13.17 -4.35 -4.13
CA GLY A 100 13.22 -4.02 -5.56
C GLY A 100 11.87 -3.83 -6.27
N GLN A 101 10.74 -4.17 -5.65
CA GLN A 101 9.41 -4.03 -6.28
C GLN A 101 9.09 -2.59 -6.68
N LEU A 102 9.60 -1.61 -5.94
CA LEU A 102 9.39 -0.18 -6.23
C LEU A 102 10.44 0.42 -7.16
N ASP A 103 11.49 -0.31 -7.51
CA ASP A 103 12.64 0.20 -8.27
C ASP A 103 12.44 0.08 -9.79
N GLY A 104 11.40 -0.64 -10.23
CA GLY A 104 11.19 -1.06 -11.62
C GLY A 104 10.52 -0.04 -12.54
N ARG A 105 11.16 1.12 -12.77
CA ARG A 105 10.92 1.91 -14.00
C ARG A 105 12.21 2.25 -14.72
#